data_AF-A0A644YQ95-F1
#
_entry.id   AF-A0A644YQ95-F1
#
_cell.length_a   1.000
_cell.length_b   1.000
_cell.length_c   1.000
_cell.angle_alpha   90.00
_cell.angle_beta   90.00
_cell.angle_gamma   90.00
#
_symmetry.space_group_name_H-M   'P 1'
#
loop_
_entity.id
_entity.type
_entity.pdbx_description
1 polymer ?
#
loop_
_entity_poly.entity_id
_entity_poly.type
_entity_poly.pdbx_seq_one_letter_code
_entity_poly.pdbx_strand_id
1 'polypeptide(L)' 'MTLINNVLERLVPEENIHPDAMFWPDSTSDKWYFEAVMEATNSHDYIYEEDGDELWTGMKANKVWP' A
#
# COMPACT_ATOMS: atom_id res chain seq x y z
N MET A 1 -5.89 10.02 -0.85
CA MET A 1 -4.67 9.28 -0.45
C MET A 1 -3.50 9.66 -1.35
N THR A 2 -3.67 9.65 -2.67
CA THR A 2 -2.66 10.03 -3.67
C THR A 2 -1.81 11.26 -3.34
N LEU A 3 -2.40 12.40 -2.99
CA LEU A 3 -1.62 13.61 -2.64
C LEU A 3 -0.68 13.35 -1.46
N ILE A 4 -1.15 12.69 -0.40
CA ILE A 4 -0.36 12.43 0.80
C ILE A 4 0.72 11.39 0.51
N ASN A 5 0.38 10.31 -0.20
CA ASN A 5 1.37 9.29 -0.60
C ASN A 5 2.51 9.92 -1.42
N ASN A 6 2.19 10.79 -2.39
CA ASN A 6 3.20 11.50 -3.17
C ASN A 6 4.05 12.45 -2.32
N VAL A 7 3.45 13.18 -1.37
CA VAL A 7 4.20 14.05 -0.44
C VAL A 7 5.16 13.26 0.44
N LEU A 8 4.80 12.01 0.77
CA LEU A 8 5.62 11.09 1.55
C LEU A 8 6.51 10.19 0.68
N GLU A 9 6.48 10.35 -0.65
CA GLU A 9 7.20 9.53 -1.62
C GLU A 9 6.95 8.01 -1.42
N ARG A 10 5.69 7.66 -1.15
CA ARG A 10 5.21 6.28 -0.99
C ARG A 10 4.47 5.85 -2.25
N LEU A 11 4.96 4.80 -2.91
CA LEU A 11 4.38 4.24 -4.13
C LEU A 11 4.56 2.74 -4.12
N VAL A 12 3.51 1.99 -4.49
CA VAL A 12 3.54 0.54 -4.60
C VAL A 12 2.69 0.13 -5.81
N PRO A 13 3.23 -0.63 -6.78
CA PRO A 13 2.44 -1.21 -7.85
C PRO A 13 1.64 -2.43 -7.33
N GLU A 14 0.49 -2.74 -7.94
CA GLU A 14 -0.38 -3.85 -7.53
C GLU A 14 0.38 -5.17 -7.30
N GLU A 15 1.32 -5.52 -8.19
CA GLU A 15 2.12 -6.73 -8.12
C GLU A 15 3.01 -6.83 -6.87
N ASN A 16 3.34 -5.70 -6.26
CA ASN A 16 4.24 -5.60 -5.11
C ASN A 16 3.50 -5.55 -3.77
N ILE A 17 2.16 -5.54 -3.79
CA ILE A 17 1.32 -5.60 -2.61
C ILE A 17 1.35 -7.01 -2.03
N HIS A 18 1.65 -7.11 -0.74
CA HIS A 18 1.73 -8.40 -0.05
C HIS A 18 0.38 -9.14 -0.09
N PRO A 19 0.33 -10.45 -0.38
CA PRO A 19 -0.93 -11.19 -0.55
C PRO A 19 -1.79 -11.26 0.72
N ASP A 20 -1.18 -11.17 1.90
CA ASP A 20 -1.89 -11.13 3.19
C ASP A 20 -2.41 -9.73 3.58
N ALA A 21 -2.28 -8.74 2.68
CA ALA A 21 -2.83 -7.41 2.92
C ALA A 21 -4.36 -7.46 3.08
N MET A 22 -4.91 -6.44 3.76
CA MET A 22 -6.35 -6.25 3.79
C MET A 22 -6.81 -5.63 2.48
N PHE A 23 -7.70 -6.33 1.77
CA PHE A 23 -8.36 -5.85 0.56
C PHE A 23 -9.77 -5.38 0.86
N TRP A 24 -10.16 -4.26 0.25
CA TRP A 24 -11.46 -3.64 0.43
C TRP A 24 -12.39 -4.05 -0.72
N PRO A 25 -13.59 -4.59 -0.45
CA PRO A 25 -14.46 -5.15 -1.49
C PRO A 25 -14.96 -4.10 -2.51
N ASP A 26 -14.92 -2.82 -2.16
CA ASP A 26 -15.27 -1.66 -2.98
C ASP A 26 -14.07 -0.97 -3.65
N SER A 27 -12.85 -1.37 -3.30
CA SER A 27 -11.60 -0.92 -3.93
C SER A 27 -10.95 -2.10 -4.65
N THR A 28 -11.45 -2.39 -5.85
CA THR A 28 -10.93 -3.43 -6.74
C THR A 28 -9.76 -2.91 -7.58
N SER A 29 -8.89 -3.81 -8.05
CA SER A 29 -7.65 -3.40 -8.74
C SER A 29 -7.84 -2.72 -10.10
N ASP A 30 -9.00 -2.89 -10.74
CA ASP A 30 -9.35 -2.13 -11.95
C ASP A 30 -9.61 -0.63 -11.69
N LYS A 31 -9.64 -0.19 -10.43
CA LYS A 31 -9.86 1.22 -10.08
C LYS A 31 -8.55 1.99 -10.08
N TRP A 32 -8.57 3.16 -10.72
CA TRP A 32 -7.42 4.07 -10.79
C TRP A 32 -6.84 4.48 -9.42
N TYR A 33 -7.62 4.37 -8.34
CA TYR A 33 -7.21 4.73 -6.99
C TYR A 33 -6.74 3.54 -6.13
N PHE A 34 -6.76 2.32 -6.68
CA PHE A 34 -6.54 1.09 -5.91
C PHE A 34 -5.23 1.09 -5.12
N GLU A 35 -4.09 1.25 -5.80
CA GLU A 35 -2.76 1.25 -5.19
C GLU A 35 -2.64 2.32 -4.11
N ALA A 36 -3.14 3.53 -4.38
CA ALA A 36 -3.11 4.62 -3.41
C ALA A 36 -3.95 4.32 -2.15
N VAL A 37 -5.05 3.58 -2.27
CA VAL A 37 -5.85 3.12 -1.13
C VAL A 37 -5.13 2.04 -0.36
N MET A 38 -4.58 1.04 -1.06
CA MET A 38 -3.84 -0.04 -0.43
C MET A 38 -2.67 0.51 0.39
N GLU A 39 -1.86 1.39 -0.21
CA GLU A 39 -0.73 2.05 0.44
C GLU A 39 -1.10 2.83 1.69
N ALA A 40 -2.22 3.56 1.67
CA ALA A 40 -2.60 4.40 2.79
C ALA A 40 -3.26 3.63 3.96
N THR A 41 -3.83 2.45 3.70
CA THR A 41 -4.70 1.74 4.66
C THR A 41 -4.06 0.52 5.29
N ASN A 42 -3.02 -0.04 4.68
CA ASN A 42 -2.32 -1.21 5.18
C ASN A 42 -1.02 -0.78 5.86
N SER A 43 -0.82 -1.20 7.12
CA SER A 43 0.49 -1.07 7.78
C SER A 43 1.35 -2.27 7.42
N HIS A 44 2.54 -2.05 6.91
CA HIS A 44 3.39 -3.12 6.37
C HIS A 44 4.89 -2.82 6.58
N ASP A 45 5.72 -3.82 6.33
CA ASP A 45 7.17 -3.72 6.17
C ASP A 45 7.49 -3.75 4.67
N TYR A 46 8.48 -2.95 4.25
CA TYR A 46 8.81 -2.78 2.85
C TYR A 46 10.30 -2.57 2.62
N ILE A 47 10.72 -2.79 1.38
CA ILE A 47 12.00 -2.35 0.83
C ILE A 47 11.73 -1.53 -0.45
N TYR A 48 12.67 -0.68 -0.83
CA TYR A 48 12.62 0.00 -2.13
C TYR A 48 13.28 -0.88 -3.21
N GLU A 49 12.62 -0.99 -4.35
CA GLU A 49 13.19 -1.56 -5.57
C GLU A 49 14.04 -0.52 -6.32
N GLU A 50 14.68 -0.92 -7.43
CA GLU A 50 15.62 -0.05 -8.17
C GLU A 50 14.95 1.15 -8.83
N ASP A 51 13.65 1.05 -9.14
CA ASP A 51 12.83 2.13 -9.70
C ASP A 51 12.23 3.07 -8.63
N GLY A 52 12.43 2.74 -7.34
CA GLY A 52 11.94 3.52 -6.21
C GLY A 52 10.57 3.11 -5.71
N ASP A 53 9.94 2.09 -6.30
CA ASP A 53 8.69 1.54 -5.80
C ASP A 53 8.92 0.68 -4.55
N GLU A 54 7.92 0.61 -3.69
CA GLU A 54 7.93 -0.26 -2.54
C GLU A 54 7.58 -1.70 -2.93
N LEU A 55 8.29 -2.66 -2.35
CA LEU A 55 7.90 -4.06 -2.30
C LEU A 55 7.53 -4.44 -0.87
N TRP A 56 6.28 -4.83 -0.65
CA TRP A 56 5.80 -5.19 0.68
C TRP A 56 6.28 -6.59 1.08
N THR A 57 7.10 -6.65 2.12
CA THR A 57 7.76 -7.89 2.59
C THR A 57 7.06 -8.55 3.78
N GLY A 58 6.08 -7.86 4.37
CA GLY A 58 5.26 -8.41 5.46
C GLY A 58 4.21 -7.43 5.96
N MET A 59 3.20 -7.96 6.66
CA MET A 59 2.10 -7.17 7.22
C MET A 59 2.31 -6.87 8.70
N LYS A 60 2.01 -5.64 9.13
CA LYS A 60 1.98 -5.26 10.54
C LYS A 60 0.57 -5.44 11.10
N ALA A 61 0.50 -5.72 12.40
CA ALA A 61 -0.78 -5.80 13.09
C ALA A 61 -1.54 -4.47 13.01
N ASN A 62 -2.86 -4.56 12.88
CA ASN A 62 -3.74 -3.39 12.90
C ASN A 62 -3.58 -2.63 14.22
N LYS A 63 -3.18 -1.36 14.10
CA LYS A 63 -2.93 -0.52 15.26
C LYS A 63 -4.21 0.18 15.70
N VAL A 64 -4.67 -0.13 16.91
CA VAL A 64 -5.71 0.63 17.59
C VAL A 64 -5.04 1.79 18.31
N TRP A 65 -5.36 3.02 17.91
CA TRP A 65 -4.88 4.22 18.60
C TRP A 65 -5.89 4.59 19.70
N PRO A 66 -5.43 4.82 20.95
CA PRO A 66 -6.29 5.21 22.06
C PRO A 66 -6.80 6.66 21.96
#